data_AF-A0A7W6C8H7-F1
#
_entry.id   AF-A0A7W6C8H7-F1
#
_cell.length_a   1.000
_cell.length_b   1.000
_cell.length_c   1.000
_cell.angle_alpha   90.00
_cell.angle_beta   90.00
_cell.angle_gamma   90.00
#
_symmetry.space_group_name_H-M   'P 1'
#
loop_
_entity.id
_entity.type
_entity.pdbx_description
1 polymer ?
#
loop_
_entity_poly.entity_id
_entity_poly.type
_entity_poly.pdbx_seq_one_letter_code
_entity_poly.pdbx_strand_id
1 'polypeptide(L)'
;MYNLLMMGDDSEWNVTVGDVHEASFPLARYLEYTEASIEERLKPITEEVKVFLGQLPALFMSELQNDISGRSYVRIRLGQAWNIRIVGADLIYNFCINQLFGEHTIVDRKAFESVFAFGKWELSRTHWAVKDRDLQATLAIAGVSPQVGQAGGLPITTVPPPPPSPLLPEDEVALPIIDNLVDFMNHVLSLPSAPDDEIFYRGHSDRRYKLVPSLFRKNENGDWRYRHKEETIVRELLTSQATEFAADEYMLDKLVRMQHYGLPTRLLDVTSNPLVALYFCCAEDRLDQQGNHLDGEVIVMSTKISDVRFFDSDTVSCVANICLLADKEKERMHTGGDWVAFNETAECKKLLHFIRREKPYFEARLQPADLERIMFVRGRNTNERITSQSGAFLMFGKDSVLPETGFSSLDVQRITIRNKAGILRDLAKLNIKSSTIYPGIEKTSAEIAKKHELAMG
;
A
#
# COMPACT_ATOMS: atom_id res chain seq x y z
N MET A 1 21.01 -5.20 -9.92
CA MET A 1 19.95 -5.25 -8.89
C MET A 1 20.36 -6.12 -7.71
N TYR A 2 19.86 -5.80 -6.51
CA TYR A 2 20.01 -6.62 -5.30
C TYR A 2 18.80 -6.46 -4.38
N ASN A 3 18.54 -7.46 -3.53
CA ASN A 3 17.60 -7.38 -2.42
C ASN A 3 18.25 -6.62 -1.26
N LEU A 4 17.56 -5.65 -0.68
CA LEU A 4 17.91 -5.03 0.59
C LEU A 4 16.86 -5.46 1.61
N LEU A 5 17.28 -6.27 2.60
CA LEU A 5 16.44 -6.62 3.74
C LEU A 5 16.93 -5.82 4.94
N MET A 6 16.08 -4.95 5.46
CA MET A 6 16.37 -4.14 6.63
C MET A 6 15.46 -4.53 7.79
N MET A 7 16.03 -4.79 8.97
CA MET A 7 15.29 -5.16 10.19
C MET A 7 15.81 -4.41 11.42
N GLY A 8 14.89 -4.00 12.29
CA GLY A 8 15.22 -3.40 13.59
C GLY A 8 15.89 -4.41 14.53
N ASP A 9 15.24 -5.55 14.70
CA ASP A 9 15.81 -6.75 15.34
C ASP A 9 16.32 -7.70 14.26
N ASP A 10 17.63 -7.74 14.04
CA ASP A 10 18.32 -8.56 13.05
C ASP A 10 18.91 -9.85 13.65
N SER A 11 18.43 -10.26 14.83
CA SER A 11 18.98 -11.42 15.56
C SER A 11 18.86 -12.72 14.76
N GLU A 12 17.81 -12.89 13.95
CA GLU A 12 17.62 -14.04 13.06
C GLU A 12 18.77 -14.20 12.04
N TRP A 13 19.48 -13.11 11.70
CA TRP A 13 20.60 -13.16 10.75
C TRP A 13 21.96 -13.37 11.41
N ASN A 14 22.01 -13.58 12.73
CA ASN A 14 23.23 -13.94 13.46
C ASN A 14 23.49 -15.44 13.35
N VAL A 15 23.85 -15.88 12.14
CA VAL A 15 24.07 -17.28 11.79
C VAL A 15 25.51 -17.54 11.36
N THR A 16 25.91 -18.80 11.34
CA THR A 16 27.22 -19.21 10.83
C THR A 16 27.30 -18.91 9.32
N VAL A 17 28.42 -18.33 8.88
CA VAL A 17 28.65 -18.04 7.46
C VAL A 17 28.63 -19.34 6.66
N GLY A 18 27.84 -19.37 5.59
CA GLY A 18 27.68 -20.51 4.69
C GLY A 18 26.54 -21.47 5.04
N ASP A 19 26.01 -21.43 6.25
CA ASP A 19 24.89 -22.28 6.65
C ASP A 19 23.56 -21.74 6.08
N VAL A 20 22.65 -22.67 5.79
CA VAL A 20 21.30 -22.36 5.30
C VAL A 20 20.36 -22.29 6.48
N HIS A 21 19.65 -21.17 6.59
CA HIS A 21 18.65 -20.91 7.62
C HIS A 21 17.33 -20.48 7.00
N GLU A 22 16.29 -20.44 7.82
CA GLU A 22 14.97 -19.93 7.46
C GLU A 22 14.65 -18.72 8.35
N ALA A 23 14.05 -17.69 7.76
CA ALA A 23 13.60 -16.49 8.45
C ALA A 23 12.25 -16.04 7.89
N SER A 24 11.60 -15.12 8.59
CA SER A 24 10.37 -14.49 8.14
C SER A 24 10.57 -12.99 7.87
N PHE A 25 9.72 -12.42 7.01
CA PHE A 25 9.69 -10.99 6.76
C PHE A 25 8.23 -10.54 6.63
N PRO A 26 7.82 -9.42 7.25
CA PRO A 26 6.44 -8.97 7.14
C PRO A 26 6.06 -8.64 5.69
N LEU A 27 5.02 -9.28 5.17
CA LEU A 27 4.58 -9.10 3.78
C LEU A 27 4.16 -7.66 3.49
N ALA A 28 3.60 -6.96 4.48
CA ALA A 28 3.22 -5.55 4.37
C ALA A 28 4.42 -4.61 4.11
N ARG A 29 5.64 -5.07 4.38
CA ARG A 29 6.89 -4.33 4.21
C ARG A 29 7.66 -4.71 2.95
N TYR A 30 7.05 -5.57 2.12
CA TYR A 30 7.56 -5.98 0.81
C TYR A 30 7.55 -4.82 -0.20
N LEU A 31 8.68 -4.64 -0.89
CA LEU A 31 8.97 -3.58 -1.86
C LEU A 31 8.77 -2.16 -1.32
N GLU A 32 8.82 -1.98 0.00
CA GLU A 32 8.89 -0.65 0.59
C GLU A 32 10.25 -0.04 0.25
N TYR A 33 10.26 1.21 -0.24
CA TYR A 33 11.42 1.89 -0.83
C TYR A 33 12.04 1.27 -2.10
N THR A 34 11.31 0.38 -2.78
CA THR A 34 11.61 0.00 -4.17
C THR A 34 11.11 1.08 -5.13
N GLU A 35 11.88 1.37 -6.18
CA GLU A 35 11.48 2.29 -7.26
C GLU A 35 10.17 1.82 -7.93
N ALA A 36 9.28 2.75 -8.28
CA ALA A 36 7.96 2.42 -8.80
C ALA A 36 7.98 1.52 -10.04
N SER A 37 8.92 1.76 -10.97
CA SER A 37 9.10 1.00 -12.21
C SER A 37 9.44 -0.48 -11.97
N ILE A 38 10.16 -0.78 -10.89
CA ILE A 38 10.54 -2.12 -10.47
C ILE A 38 9.42 -2.74 -9.63
N GLU A 39 8.83 -1.95 -8.72
CA GLU A 39 7.76 -2.40 -7.83
C GLU A 39 6.57 -2.95 -8.60
N GLU A 40 6.17 -2.29 -9.69
CA GLU A 40 5.04 -2.67 -10.54
C GLU A 40 5.24 -4.05 -11.19
N ARG A 41 6.47 -4.38 -11.58
CA ARG A 41 6.82 -5.66 -12.23
C ARG A 41 7.01 -6.82 -11.26
N LEU A 42 7.06 -6.52 -9.96
CA LEU A 42 7.24 -7.50 -8.89
C LEU A 42 5.95 -7.71 -8.08
N LYS A 43 4.82 -7.22 -8.60
CA LYS A 43 3.46 -7.38 -8.07
C LYS A 43 2.52 -7.90 -9.16
N PRO A 44 1.67 -8.92 -8.89
CA PRO A 44 1.58 -9.69 -7.66
C PRO A 44 2.79 -10.61 -7.46
N ILE A 45 2.95 -11.21 -6.27
CA ILE A 45 4.09 -12.10 -5.97
C ILE A 45 3.84 -13.49 -6.59
N THR A 46 4.04 -13.61 -7.90
CA THR A 46 3.93 -14.87 -8.67
C THR A 46 5.13 -15.79 -8.42
N GLU A 47 5.07 -17.04 -8.89
CA GLU A 47 6.23 -17.95 -8.84
C GLU A 47 7.43 -17.40 -9.63
N GLU A 48 7.19 -16.73 -10.76
CA GLU A 48 8.25 -16.06 -11.54
C GLU A 48 8.93 -14.95 -10.73
N VAL A 49 8.16 -14.13 -10.02
CA VAL A 49 8.68 -13.09 -9.12
C VAL A 49 9.50 -13.70 -7.98
N LYS A 50 9.01 -14.79 -7.34
CA LYS A 50 9.75 -15.47 -6.26
C LYS A 50 11.08 -16.03 -6.75
N VAL A 51 11.10 -16.64 -7.94
CA VAL A 51 12.33 -17.15 -8.57
C VAL A 51 13.28 -15.99 -8.91
N PHE A 52 12.77 -14.90 -9.47
CA PHE A 52 13.57 -13.71 -9.78
C PHE A 52 14.22 -13.12 -8.51
N LEU A 53 13.46 -12.91 -7.44
CA LEU A 53 13.98 -12.42 -6.16
C LEU A 53 15.03 -13.38 -5.59
N GLY A 54 14.82 -14.68 -5.74
CA GLY A 54 15.74 -15.74 -5.32
C GLY A 54 17.10 -15.72 -6.02
N GLN A 55 17.19 -15.09 -7.20
CA GLN A 55 18.42 -14.99 -8.00
C GLN A 55 19.24 -13.74 -7.65
N LEU A 56 18.64 -12.75 -6.98
CA LEU A 56 19.34 -11.53 -6.62
C LEU A 56 20.24 -11.74 -5.38
N PRO A 57 21.43 -11.12 -5.34
CA PRO A 57 22.19 -11.04 -4.10
C PRO A 57 21.39 -10.26 -3.05
N ALA A 58 21.57 -10.60 -1.77
CA ALA A 58 20.86 -9.98 -0.66
C ALA A 58 21.82 -9.27 0.28
N LEU A 59 21.56 -7.98 0.51
CA LEU A 59 22.19 -7.17 1.54
C LEU A 59 21.28 -7.17 2.77
N PHE A 60 21.73 -7.83 3.82
CA PHE A 60 21.03 -7.88 5.11
C PHE A 60 21.61 -6.79 6.02
N MET A 61 20.78 -5.83 6.41
CA MET A 61 21.21 -4.64 7.14
C MET A 61 20.33 -4.41 8.39
N SER A 62 20.92 -4.12 9.54
CA SER A 62 20.11 -3.63 10.67
C SER A 62 19.59 -2.22 10.38
N GLU A 63 18.48 -1.83 11.00
CA GLU A 63 18.15 -0.39 11.13
C GLU A 63 19.29 0.36 11.84
N LEU A 64 19.30 1.68 11.72
CA LEU A 64 20.25 2.57 12.39
C LEU A 64 20.13 2.44 13.91
N GLN A 65 21.14 1.86 14.54
CA GLN A 65 21.23 1.70 15.99
C GLN A 65 22.14 2.77 16.59
N ASN A 66 21.89 3.13 17.84
CA ASN A 66 22.77 3.99 18.62
C ASN A 66 23.24 3.24 19.85
N ASP A 67 24.55 3.19 20.07
CA ASP A 67 25.09 2.62 21.30
C ASP A 67 25.03 3.60 22.48
N ILE A 68 25.43 3.13 23.66
CA ILE A 68 25.44 3.91 24.90
C ILE A 68 26.40 5.11 24.81
N SER A 69 27.42 5.04 23.95
CA SER A 69 28.38 6.13 23.73
C SER A 69 27.86 7.20 22.75
N GLY A 70 26.68 6.99 22.15
CA GLY A 70 26.09 7.87 21.15
C GLY A 70 26.60 7.63 19.74
N ARG A 71 27.33 6.53 19.48
CA ARG A 71 27.78 6.14 18.14
C ARG A 71 26.61 5.53 17.38
N SER A 72 26.33 6.08 16.21
CA SER A 72 25.36 5.51 15.27
C SER A 72 26.01 4.46 14.38
N TYR A 73 25.41 3.27 14.28
CA TYR A 73 25.95 2.16 13.50
C TYR A 73 24.85 1.31 12.85
N VAL A 74 25.24 0.57 11.82
CA VAL A 74 24.43 -0.49 11.19
C VAL A 74 25.24 -1.77 11.12
N ARG A 75 24.58 -2.93 11.21
CA ARG A 75 25.22 -4.23 11.00
C ARG A 75 24.95 -4.69 9.58
N ILE A 76 26.01 -5.03 8.84
CA ILE A 76 25.92 -5.36 7.41
C ILE A 76 26.41 -6.78 7.16
N ARG A 77 25.62 -7.54 6.37
CA ARG A 77 25.92 -8.90 5.94
C ARG A 77 25.52 -9.04 4.46
N LEU A 78 26.29 -9.81 3.71
CA LEU A 78 25.99 -10.12 2.32
C LEU A 78 25.68 -11.61 2.21
N GLY A 79 24.63 -11.93 1.47
CA GLY A 79 24.16 -13.29 1.30
C GLY A 79 23.19 -13.44 0.14
N GLN A 80 22.34 -14.43 0.25
CA GLN A 80 21.24 -14.70 -0.69
C GLN A 80 19.99 -15.10 0.09
N ALA A 81 18.82 -14.78 -0.46
CA ALA A 81 17.51 -15.19 0.05
C ALA A 81 16.71 -15.83 -1.09
N TRP A 82 16.16 -17.03 -0.88
CA TRP A 82 15.44 -17.80 -1.91
C TRP A 82 14.34 -18.67 -1.29
N ASN A 83 13.66 -19.47 -2.12
CA ASN A 83 12.55 -20.34 -1.67
C ASN A 83 11.47 -19.57 -0.90
N ILE A 84 11.11 -18.39 -1.44
CA ILE A 84 10.17 -17.45 -0.83
C ILE A 84 8.76 -18.05 -0.88
N ARG A 85 8.13 -18.16 0.29
CA ARG A 85 6.77 -18.66 0.48
C ARG A 85 5.98 -17.65 1.28
N ILE A 86 4.67 -17.61 1.08
CA ILE A 86 3.79 -16.69 1.79
C ILE A 86 2.92 -17.49 2.72
N VAL A 87 2.99 -17.18 4.01
CA VAL A 87 2.26 -17.87 5.07
C VAL A 87 1.57 -16.81 5.93
N GLY A 88 0.26 -16.68 5.76
CA GLY A 88 -0.51 -15.62 6.44
C GLY A 88 -0.05 -14.23 6.01
N ALA A 89 0.45 -13.43 6.97
CA ALA A 89 0.92 -12.07 6.75
C ALA A 89 2.45 -11.97 6.56
N ASP A 90 3.15 -13.10 6.46
CA ASP A 90 4.61 -13.15 6.39
C ASP A 90 5.14 -13.82 5.12
N LEU A 91 6.28 -13.33 4.66
CA LEU A 91 7.16 -13.94 3.68
C LEU A 91 8.16 -14.83 4.42
N ILE A 92 8.04 -16.14 4.26
CA ILE A 92 9.02 -17.10 4.76
C ILE A 92 10.05 -17.35 3.66
N TYR A 93 11.33 -17.27 3.97
CA TYR A 93 12.39 -17.45 2.99
C TYR A 93 13.57 -18.21 3.61
N ASN A 94 14.26 -18.97 2.76
CA ASN A 94 15.54 -19.55 3.10
C ASN A 94 16.63 -18.51 2.80
N PHE A 95 17.66 -18.45 3.62
CA PHE A 95 18.80 -17.57 3.36
C PHE A 95 20.11 -18.23 3.78
N CYS A 96 21.21 -17.69 3.25
CA CYS A 96 22.54 -17.92 3.77
C CYS A 96 23.30 -16.59 3.79
N ILE A 97 24.24 -16.47 4.73
CA ILE A 97 25.18 -15.35 4.79
C ILE A 97 26.50 -15.82 4.22
N ASN A 98 26.97 -15.15 3.17
CA ASN A 98 28.21 -15.47 2.47
C ASN A 98 29.38 -14.66 3.04
N GLN A 99 29.11 -13.46 3.54
CA GLN A 99 30.13 -12.55 4.02
C GLN A 99 29.61 -11.63 5.12
N LEU A 100 30.40 -11.51 6.21
CA LEU A 100 30.12 -10.63 7.33
C LEU A 100 31.00 -9.37 7.24
N PHE A 101 30.36 -8.20 7.31
CA PHE A 101 31.04 -6.91 7.45
C PHE A 101 30.97 -6.40 8.90
N GLY A 102 29.97 -6.85 9.65
CA GLY A 102 29.78 -6.48 11.05
C GLY A 102 29.27 -5.05 11.22
N GLU A 103 29.63 -4.42 12.34
CA GLU A 103 29.22 -3.05 12.64
C GLU A 103 29.97 -2.03 11.78
N HIS A 104 29.22 -1.28 10.99
CA HIS A 104 29.69 -0.12 10.25
C HIS A 104 29.21 1.16 10.93
N THR A 105 30.15 2.07 11.25
CA THR A 105 29.83 3.34 11.92
C THR A 105 29.39 4.37 10.91
N ILE A 106 28.25 5.01 11.15
CA ILE A 106 27.74 6.07 10.29
C ILE A 106 28.12 7.41 10.91
N VAL A 107 29.15 8.04 10.35
CA VAL A 107 29.61 9.38 10.77
C VAL A 107 28.83 10.48 10.05
N ASP A 108 28.63 10.33 8.74
CA ASP A 108 27.78 11.21 7.93
C ASP A 108 26.60 10.42 7.38
N ARG A 109 25.45 10.60 8.03
CA ARG A 109 24.19 9.96 7.65
C ARG A 109 23.76 10.31 6.23
N LYS A 110 23.90 11.58 5.81
CA LYS A 110 23.44 12.01 4.49
C LYS A 110 24.30 11.43 3.38
N ALA A 111 25.62 11.38 3.59
CA ALA A 111 26.52 10.74 2.65
C ALA A 111 26.19 9.25 2.51
N PHE A 112 25.98 8.55 3.64
CA PHE A 112 25.61 7.13 3.62
C PHE A 112 24.27 6.89 2.90
N GLU A 113 23.23 7.68 3.21
CA GLU A 113 21.94 7.62 2.51
C GLU A 113 22.09 7.84 1.00
N SER A 114 22.93 8.79 0.58
CA SER A 114 23.16 9.08 -0.84
C SER A 114 23.84 7.94 -1.59
N VAL A 115 24.75 7.19 -0.94
CA VAL A 115 25.48 6.09 -1.59
C VAL A 115 24.53 4.95 -1.96
N PHE A 116 23.65 4.57 -1.03
CA PHE A 116 22.66 3.51 -1.24
C PHE A 116 21.36 4.00 -1.90
N ALA A 117 21.24 5.31 -2.16
CA ALA A 117 19.99 5.97 -2.58
C ALA A 117 18.83 5.64 -1.65
N PHE A 118 19.08 5.79 -0.35
CA PHE A 118 18.07 5.61 0.67
C PHE A 118 17.09 6.77 0.71
N GLY A 119 15.82 6.41 0.86
CA GLY A 119 14.77 7.31 1.24
C GLY A 119 15.03 7.95 2.60
N LYS A 120 14.35 9.07 2.89
CA LYS A 120 14.58 9.87 4.11
C LYS A 120 14.42 9.08 5.42
N TRP A 121 13.61 8.03 5.40
CA TRP A 121 13.26 7.21 6.56
C TRP A 121 13.67 5.74 6.40
N GLU A 122 14.34 5.40 5.31
CA GLU A 122 14.65 4.01 4.95
C GLU A 122 15.58 3.35 5.99
N LEU A 123 16.59 4.07 6.48
CA LEU A 123 17.54 3.58 7.50
C LEU A 123 16.93 3.28 8.88
N SER A 124 15.73 3.77 9.16
CA SER A 124 15.11 3.68 10.49
C SER A 124 13.82 2.88 10.46
N ARG A 125 13.67 1.99 9.47
CA ARG A 125 12.42 1.28 9.25
C ARG A 125 12.65 -0.07 8.62
N THR A 126 12.04 -1.10 9.19
CA THR A 126 12.05 -2.46 8.66
C THR A 126 11.33 -2.51 7.31
N HIS A 127 12.03 -2.98 6.28
CA HIS A 127 11.54 -3.08 4.90
C HIS A 127 12.35 -4.06 4.04
N TRP A 128 11.72 -4.59 2.99
CA TRP A 128 12.40 -5.31 1.92
C TRP A 128 12.31 -4.46 0.66
N ALA A 129 13.44 -3.95 0.17
CA ALA A 129 13.53 -3.23 -1.10
C ALA A 129 14.28 -4.04 -2.16
N VAL A 130 13.99 -3.77 -3.43
CA VAL A 130 14.83 -4.18 -4.57
C VAL A 130 15.48 -2.92 -5.13
N LYS A 131 16.81 -2.90 -5.14
CA LYS A 131 17.59 -1.74 -5.58
C LYS A 131 18.27 -2.04 -6.91
N ASP A 132 18.07 -1.16 -7.90
CA ASP A 132 18.77 -1.26 -9.18
C ASP A 132 20.09 -0.50 -9.18
N ARG A 133 21.06 -1.06 -8.46
CA ARG A 133 22.44 -0.58 -8.42
C ARG A 133 23.43 -1.75 -8.40
N ASP A 134 24.68 -1.44 -8.69
CA ASP A 134 25.79 -2.35 -8.47
C ASP A 134 26.10 -2.42 -6.97
N LEU A 135 25.85 -3.57 -6.37
CA LEU A 135 26.03 -3.80 -4.95
C LEU A 135 27.51 -3.69 -4.52
N GLN A 136 28.44 -4.22 -5.32
CA GLN A 136 29.86 -4.21 -4.97
C GLN A 136 30.42 -2.78 -5.02
N ALA A 137 30.08 -2.03 -6.07
CA ALA A 137 30.47 -0.62 -6.18
C ALA A 137 29.86 0.21 -5.02
N THR A 138 28.59 -0.05 -4.67
CA THR A 138 27.90 0.65 -3.57
C THR A 138 28.59 0.39 -2.23
N LEU A 139 28.92 -0.86 -1.91
CA LEU A 139 29.64 -1.21 -0.68
C LEU A 139 31.04 -0.60 -0.62
N ALA A 140 31.77 -0.58 -1.75
CA ALA A 140 33.09 0.02 -1.85
C ALA A 140 33.06 1.54 -1.59
N ILE A 141 32.11 2.26 -2.20
CA ILE A 141 31.94 3.71 -2.00
C ILE A 141 31.52 4.01 -0.56
N ALA A 142 30.70 3.15 0.05
CA ALA A 142 30.29 3.26 1.45
C ALA A 142 31.45 2.98 2.44
N GLY A 143 32.61 2.55 1.98
CA GLY A 143 33.74 2.19 2.84
C GLY A 143 33.49 0.94 3.70
N VAL A 144 32.57 0.08 3.27
CA VAL A 144 32.20 -1.15 3.98
C VAL A 144 33.21 -2.24 3.61
N SER A 145 34.13 -2.54 4.52
CA SER A 145 35.20 -3.53 4.32
C SER A 145 34.92 -4.84 5.06
N PRO A 146 35.27 -6.01 4.48
CA PRO A 146 35.09 -7.30 5.14
C PRO A 146 35.88 -7.36 6.45
N GLN A 147 35.38 -8.09 7.44
CA GLN A 147 36.18 -8.38 8.64
C GLN A 147 37.36 -9.30 8.27
N VAL A 148 38.59 -8.86 8.59
CA VAL A 148 39.82 -9.60 8.32
C VAL A 148 39.85 -10.85 9.20
N GLY A 149 39.82 -12.05 8.59
CA GLY A 149 39.98 -13.32 9.31
C GLY A 149 38.95 -14.41 9.00
N GLN A 150 37.91 -14.14 8.20
CA GLN A 150 36.91 -15.14 7.78
C GLN A 150 36.87 -15.33 6.26
N ALA A 151 38.04 -15.48 5.64
CA ALA A 151 38.13 -16.19 4.36
C ALA A 151 38.08 -17.71 4.63
N GLY A 152 36.99 -18.18 5.24
CA GLY A 152 36.65 -19.59 5.18
C GLY A 152 36.33 -19.90 3.73
N GLY A 153 37.03 -20.88 3.13
CA GLY A 153 36.81 -21.25 1.73
C GLY A 153 35.32 -21.36 1.44
N LEU A 154 34.89 -20.78 0.31
CA LEU A 154 33.53 -20.88 -0.21
C LEU A 154 33.00 -22.29 0.08
N PRO A 155 31.99 -22.46 0.96
CA PRO A 155 31.26 -23.70 0.98
C PRO A 155 30.80 -23.94 -0.45
N ILE A 156 30.97 -25.16 -0.96
CA ILE A 156 30.36 -25.56 -2.22
C ILE A 156 28.85 -25.56 -1.97
N THR A 157 28.23 -24.39 -2.09
CA THR A 157 26.79 -24.25 -2.09
C THR A 157 26.29 -24.95 -3.35
N THR A 158 25.43 -25.96 -3.17
CA THR A 158 24.62 -26.58 -4.23
C THR A 158 23.58 -25.61 -4.82
N VAL A 159 23.60 -24.35 -4.41
CA VAL A 159 22.80 -23.28 -4.99
C VAL A 159 23.41 -22.94 -6.36
N PRO A 160 22.68 -23.12 -7.46
CA PRO A 160 23.18 -22.76 -8.78
C PRO A 160 23.55 -21.27 -8.80
N PRO A 161 24.72 -20.90 -9.37
CA PRO A 161 25.08 -19.50 -9.49
C PRO A 161 23.98 -18.79 -10.31
N PRO A 162 23.43 -17.67 -9.82
CA PRO A 162 22.39 -16.96 -10.55
C PRO A 162 22.94 -16.47 -11.90
N PRO A 163 22.10 -16.38 -12.93
CA PRO A 163 22.51 -15.79 -14.20
C PRO A 163 23.01 -14.35 -13.97
N PRO A 164 24.01 -13.88 -14.75
CA PRO A 164 24.73 -12.63 -14.47
C PRO A 164 23.87 -11.35 -14.50
N SER A 165 22.60 -11.44 -14.89
CA SER A 165 21.57 -10.44 -14.62
C SER A 165 20.20 -11.10 -14.88
N PRO A 166 19.43 -11.48 -13.85
CA PRO A 166 18.08 -11.98 -14.09
C PRO A 166 17.24 -10.86 -14.70
N LEU A 167 16.49 -11.17 -15.75
CA LEU A 167 15.57 -10.22 -16.36
C LEU A 167 14.38 -10.04 -15.42
N LEU A 168 13.99 -8.78 -15.18
CA LEU A 168 12.74 -8.49 -14.49
C LEU A 168 11.58 -9.18 -15.23
N PRO A 169 10.58 -9.73 -14.52
CA PRO A 169 9.39 -10.32 -15.15
C PRO A 169 8.70 -9.36 -16.14
N GLU A 170 8.08 -9.92 -17.18
CA GLU A 170 7.32 -9.14 -18.16
C GLU A 170 6.01 -8.59 -17.55
N ASP A 171 5.51 -7.49 -18.13
CA ASP A 171 4.53 -6.58 -17.50
C ASP A 171 3.05 -7.06 -17.57
N GLU A 172 2.73 -8.19 -18.22
CA GLU A 172 1.33 -8.46 -18.59
C GLU A 172 0.82 -9.85 -18.23
N VAL A 173 0.03 -9.91 -17.16
CA VAL A 173 -1.09 -10.85 -17.09
C VAL A 173 -2.14 -10.36 -18.09
N ALA A 174 -2.55 -11.20 -19.04
CA ALA A 174 -3.60 -10.87 -20.00
C ALA A 174 -4.92 -10.59 -19.27
N LEU A 175 -5.29 -9.31 -19.15
CA LEU A 175 -6.55 -8.89 -18.55
C LEU A 175 -7.68 -8.90 -19.59
N PRO A 176 -8.93 -9.18 -19.21
CA PRO A 176 -10.06 -9.04 -20.11
C PRO A 176 -10.17 -7.60 -20.60
N ILE A 177 -10.28 -7.42 -21.93
CA ILE A 177 -10.41 -6.12 -22.57
C ILE A 177 -11.88 -5.91 -22.94
N ILE A 178 -12.44 -4.78 -22.55
CA ILE A 178 -13.81 -4.39 -22.85
C ILE A 178 -13.82 -3.01 -23.49
N ASP A 179 -14.51 -2.88 -24.63
CA ASP A 179 -14.57 -1.66 -25.43
C ASP A 179 -15.99 -1.09 -25.60
N ASN A 180 -17.00 -1.72 -24.99
CA ASN A 180 -18.38 -1.27 -25.04
C ASN A 180 -19.18 -1.61 -23.78
N LEU A 181 -20.29 -0.91 -23.57
CA LEU A 181 -21.11 -1.04 -22.37
C LEU A 181 -21.81 -2.41 -22.26
N VAL A 182 -22.20 -3.03 -23.36
CA VAL A 182 -22.93 -4.31 -23.35
C VAL A 182 -22.03 -5.43 -22.85
N ASP A 183 -20.80 -5.50 -23.37
CA ASP A 183 -19.83 -6.50 -22.93
C ASP A 183 -19.43 -6.28 -21.47
N PHE A 184 -19.33 -5.03 -21.02
CA PHE A 184 -19.12 -4.73 -19.60
C PHE A 184 -20.26 -5.28 -18.72
N MET A 185 -21.51 -5.04 -19.10
CA MET A 185 -22.66 -5.56 -18.35
C MET A 185 -22.71 -7.09 -18.37
N ASN A 186 -22.46 -7.71 -19.52
CA ASN A 186 -22.39 -9.17 -19.63
C ASN A 186 -21.32 -9.75 -18.70
N HIS A 187 -20.13 -9.12 -18.66
CA HIS A 187 -19.06 -9.52 -17.77
C HIS A 187 -19.48 -9.41 -16.29
N VAL A 188 -20.02 -8.25 -15.88
CA VAL A 188 -20.49 -8.03 -14.50
C VAL A 188 -21.56 -9.03 -14.08
N LEU A 189 -22.52 -9.32 -14.95
CA LEU A 189 -23.60 -10.28 -14.67
C LEU A 189 -23.12 -11.74 -14.64
N SER A 190 -21.95 -12.02 -15.22
CA SER A 190 -21.32 -13.35 -15.20
C SER A 190 -20.39 -13.58 -14.01
N LEU A 191 -20.13 -12.54 -13.19
CA LEU A 191 -19.25 -12.66 -12.04
C LEU A 191 -19.80 -13.71 -11.04
N PRO A 192 -18.94 -14.57 -10.50
CA PRO A 192 -19.37 -15.52 -9.48
C PRO A 192 -19.88 -14.77 -8.26
N SER A 193 -21.07 -15.12 -7.80
CA SER A 193 -21.68 -14.54 -6.60
C SER A 193 -22.13 -15.67 -5.70
N ALA A 194 -21.46 -15.85 -4.56
CA ALA A 194 -22.05 -16.61 -3.48
C ALA A 194 -23.15 -15.77 -2.79
N PRO A 195 -24.16 -16.38 -2.16
CA PRO A 195 -25.25 -15.64 -1.49
C PRO A 195 -24.78 -14.74 -0.35
N ASP A 196 -23.62 -15.02 0.23
CA ASP A 196 -23.00 -14.31 1.36
C ASP A 196 -21.86 -13.36 0.93
N ASP A 197 -21.67 -13.18 -0.37
CA ASP A 197 -20.69 -12.26 -0.92
C ASP A 197 -21.31 -10.90 -1.27
N GLU A 198 -20.50 -9.86 -1.14
CA GLU A 198 -20.78 -8.52 -1.62
C GLU A 198 -19.67 -8.08 -2.57
N ILE A 199 -20.06 -7.40 -3.65
CA ILE A 199 -19.13 -6.94 -4.69
C ILE A 199 -19.07 -5.42 -4.71
N PHE A 200 -17.84 -4.91 -4.74
CA PHE A 200 -17.52 -3.51 -4.90
C PHE A 200 -16.68 -3.29 -6.15
N TYR A 201 -16.77 -2.08 -6.69
CA TYR A 201 -16.13 -1.67 -7.92
C TYR A 201 -15.35 -0.37 -7.72
N ARG A 202 -14.28 -0.20 -8.50
CA ARG A 202 -13.57 1.07 -8.60
C ARG A 202 -13.09 1.29 -10.03
N GLY A 203 -13.39 2.47 -10.58
CA GLY A 203 -12.90 2.87 -11.89
C GLY A 203 -11.61 3.67 -11.79
N HIS A 204 -10.61 3.30 -12.58
CA HIS A 204 -9.42 4.11 -12.80
C HIS A 204 -9.36 4.56 -14.25
N SER A 205 -9.14 5.86 -14.46
CA SER A 205 -8.92 6.43 -15.79
C SER A 205 -7.61 6.00 -16.44
N ASP A 206 -6.70 5.40 -15.69
CA ASP A 206 -5.37 5.01 -16.14
C ASP A 206 -5.04 3.69 -15.47
N ARG A 207 -4.74 2.65 -16.27
CA ARG A 207 -4.40 1.31 -15.78
C ARG A 207 -3.17 1.29 -14.86
N ARG A 208 -2.33 2.33 -14.91
CA ARG A 208 -1.14 2.47 -14.03
C ARG A 208 -1.50 2.93 -12.62
N TYR A 209 -2.77 3.23 -12.35
CA TYR A 209 -3.19 3.69 -11.04
C TYR A 209 -3.22 2.58 -10.00
N LYS A 210 -2.48 2.82 -8.91
CA LYS A 210 -2.42 1.92 -7.77
C LYS A 210 -3.73 1.90 -6.97
N LEU A 211 -4.18 0.72 -6.55
CA LEU A 211 -5.34 0.50 -5.68
C LEU A 211 -4.96 0.78 -4.21
N VAL A 212 -4.50 2.01 -3.95
CA VAL A 212 -4.05 2.45 -2.63
C VAL A 212 -4.55 3.87 -2.32
N PRO A 213 -4.93 4.15 -1.05
CA PRO A 213 -5.31 5.49 -0.62
C PRO A 213 -4.22 6.52 -0.91
N SER A 214 -4.63 7.78 -1.07
CA SER A 214 -3.72 8.91 -1.31
C SER A 214 -2.67 9.09 -0.21
N LEU A 215 -2.99 8.72 1.03
CA LEU A 215 -2.04 8.71 2.16
C LEU A 215 -0.86 7.76 1.93
N PHE A 216 -1.12 6.58 1.33
CA PHE A 216 -0.15 5.53 1.06
C PHE A 216 0.35 5.61 -0.39
N ARG A 217 0.46 6.81 -0.97
CA ARG A 217 1.15 6.99 -2.24
C ARG A 217 2.60 7.38 -2.01
N LYS A 218 3.50 6.75 -2.77
CA LYS A 218 4.93 7.01 -2.78
C LYS A 218 5.31 8.06 -3.83
N ASN A 219 6.46 8.71 -3.68
CA ASN A 219 7.09 9.48 -4.75
C ASN A 219 7.89 8.53 -5.67
N GLU A 220 8.55 9.08 -6.70
CA GLU A 220 9.33 8.31 -7.68
C GLU A 220 10.46 7.51 -7.03
N ASN A 221 11.04 8.03 -5.94
CA ASN A 221 12.12 7.40 -5.18
C ASN A 221 11.64 6.30 -4.21
N GLY A 222 10.34 6.02 -4.15
CA GLY A 222 9.77 5.02 -3.25
C GLY A 222 9.47 5.51 -1.82
N ASP A 223 9.66 6.81 -1.51
CA ASP A 223 9.35 7.41 -0.21
C ASP A 223 7.85 7.78 -0.09
N TRP A 224 7.30 7.67 1.12
CA TRP A 224 5.93 8.11 1.39
C TRP A 224 5.75 9.62 1.30
N ARG A 225 4.71 10.08 0.57
CA ARG A 225 4.40 11.51 0.42
C ARG A 225 3.83 12.14 1.70
N TYR A 226 2.82 11.49 2.28
CA TYR A 226 2.02 12.04 3.39
C TYR A 226 1.94 11.16 4.62
N ARG A 227 2.25 9.85 4.51
CA ARG A 227 2.07 8.86 5.58
C ARG A 227 2.70 9.26 6.93
N HIS A 228 3.88 9.86 6.91
CA HIS A 228 4.60 10.30 8.12
C HIS A 228 3.99 11.56 8.77
N LYS A 229 3.12 12.28 8.07
CA LYS A 229 2.49 13.54 8.50
C LYS A 229 0.99 13.42 8.73
N GLU A 230 0.42 12.21 8.68
CA GLU A 230 -1.03 11.96 8.78
C GLU A 230 -1.65 12.69 9.98
N GLU A 231 -1.04 12.57 11.16
CA GLU A 231 -1.56 13.18 12.39
C GLU A 231 -1.55 14.70 12.33
N THR A 232 -0.49 15.28 11.78
CA THR A 232 -0.33 16.73 11.66
C THR A 232 -1.36 17.30 10.68
N ILE A 233 -1.49 16.72 9.48
CA ILE A 233 -2.44 17.23 8.47
C ILE A 233 -3.90 17.06 8.91
N VAL A 234 -4.22 15.98 9.62
CA VAL A 234 -5.55 15.74 10.20
C VAL A 234 -5.86 16.80 11.27
N ARG A 235 -4.91 17.06 12.19
CA ARG A 235 -5.11 18.06 13.25
C ARG A 235 -5.20 19.48 12.72
N GLU A 236 -4.39 19.84 11.73
CA GLU A 236 -4.44 21.15 11.07
C GLU A 236 -5.81 21.41 10.45
N LEU A 237 -6.39 20.42 9.75
CA LEU A 237 -7.70 20.57 9.14
C LEU A 237 -8.83 20.63 10.19
N LEU A 238 -8.79 19.77 11.21
CA LEU A 238 -9.77 19.82 12.31
C LEU A 238 -9.73 21.15 13.08
N THR A 239 -8.55 21.76 13.20
CA THR A 239 -8.38 23.05 13.89
C THR A 239 -8.85 24.21 13.03
N SER A 240 -8.48 24.22 11.74
CA SER A 240 -8.81 25.31 10.82
C SER A 240 -10.28 25.35 10.41
N GLN A 241 -10.96 24.20 10.40
CA GLN A 241 -12.34 24.08 9.93
C GLN A 241 -13.27 23.46 10.99
N ALA A 242 -13.10 23.80 12.27
CA ALA A 242 -13.81 23.18 13.39
C ALA A 242 -15.34 23.10 13.22
N THR A 243 -15.97 24.15 12.68
CA THR A 243 -17.42 24.20 12.46
C THR A 243 -17.91 23.15 11.47
N GLU A 244 -17.14 22.87 10.41
CA GLU A 244 -17.49 21.88 9.38
C GLU A 244 -17.53 20.45 9.94
N PHE A 245 -16.74 20.18 10.98
CA PHE A 245 -16.64 18.86 11.61
C PHE A 245 -17.49 18.74 12.88
N ALA A 246 -18.26 19.76 13.26
CA ALA A 246 -18.98 19.79 14.53
C ALA A 246 -20.06 18.70 14.65
N ALA A 247 -20.67 18.30 13.53
CA ALA A 247 -21.69 17.24 13.47
C ALA A 247 -21.09 15.83 13.25
N ASP A 248 -19.78 15.73 13.04
CA ASP A 248 -19.12 14.45 12.78
C ASP A 248 -18.84 13.77 14.12
N GLU A 249 -19.59 12.71 14.40
CA GLU A 249 -19.56 11.98 15.67
C GLU A 249 -18.31 11.09 15.74
N TYR A 250 -18.10 10.27 14.71
CA TYR A 250 -16.97 9.33 14.65
C TYR A 250 -15.79 9.92 13.89
N MET A 251 -14.60 9.36 14.11
CA MET A 251 -13.40 9.70 13.35
C MET A 251 -13.53 9.29 11.88
N LEU A 252 -14.28 8.22 11.58
CA LEU A 252 -14.61 7.85 10.21
C LEU A 252 -15.34 8.98 9.46
N ASP A 253 -16.36 9.60 10.07
CA ASP A 253 -17.11 10.69 9.45
C ASP A 253 -16.17 11.85 9.06
N LYS A 254 -15.25 12.18 9.98
CA LYS A 254 -14.22 13.19 9.76
C LYS A 254 -13.34 12.79 8.59
N LEU A 255 -12.81 11.57 8.56
CA LEU A 255 -11.96 11.09 7.46
C LEU A 255 -12.69 11.09 6.10
N VAL A 256 -13.97 10.70 6.07
CA VAL A 256 -14.79 10.75 4.85
C VAL A 256 -14.95 12.19 4.34
N ARG A 257 -15.23 13.14 5.24
CA ARG A 257 -15.31 14.58 4.89
C ARG A 257 -13.96 15.12 4.43
N MET A 258 -12.88 14.77 5.11
CA MET A 258 -11.51 15.13 4.73
C MET A 258 -11.17 14.65 3.32
N GLN A 259 -11.48 13.39 3.01
CA GLN A 259 -11.31 12.80 1.69
C GLN A 259 -12.15 13.52 0.63
N HIS A 260 -13.40 13.86 0.94
CA HIS A 260 -14.27 14.60 0.03
C HIS A 260 -13.64 15.93 -0.42
N TYR A 261 -12.96 16.62 0.50
CA TYR A 261 -12.23 17.87 0.22
C TYR A 261 -10.78 17.66 -0.23
N GLY A 262 -10.36 16.43 -0.50
CA GLY A 262 -9.07 16.11 -1.10
C GLY A 262 -7.90 15.98 -0.14
N LEU A 263 -8.13 15.96 1.18
CA LEU A 263 -7.06 15.66 2.13
C LEU A 263 -6.60 14.19 1.94
N PRO A 264 -5.28 13.90 1.95
CA PRO A 264 -4.81 12.52 1.92
C PRO A 264 -5.25 11.74 3.16
N THR A 265 -6.07 10.70 2.98
CA THR A 265 -6.54 9.85 4.08
C THR A 265 -6.24 8.37 3.84
N ARG A 266 -6.48 7.55 4.87
CA ARG A 266 -6.41 6.09 4.82
C ARG A 266 -7.60 5.42 4.12
N LEU A 267 -8.53 6.20 3.58
CA LEU A 267 -9.71 5.71 2.88
C LEU A 267 -9.47 5.66 1.37
N LEU A 268 -10.08 4.69 0.71
CA LEU A 268 -10.08 4.54 -0.74
C LEU A 268 -11.53 4.38 -1.20
N ASP A 269 -12.00 5.31 -2.04
CA ASP A 269 -13.37 5.28 -2.54
C ASP A 269 -13.68 4.02 -3.36
N VAL A 270 -14.78 3.36 -3.06
CA VAL A 270 -15.31 2.25 -3.87
C VAL A 270 -16.82 2.46 -4.03
N THR A 271 -17.43 1.76 -4.97
CA THR A 271 -18.88 1.84 -5.21
C THR A 271 -19.47 0.45 -5.34
N SER A 272 -20.67 0.22 -4.83
CA SER A 272 -21.42 -1.01 -5.13
C SER A 272 -22.10 -0.97 -6.50
N ASN A 273 -22.01 0.15 -7.23
CA ASN A 273 -22.59 0.32 -8.55
C ASN A 273 -21.53 0.18 -9.66
N PRO A 274 -21.57 -0.90 -10.47
CA PRO A 274 -20.57 -1.16 -11.51
C PRO A 274 -20.55 -0.07 -12.59
N LEU A 275 -21.69 0.55 -12.90
CA LEU A 275 -21.78 1.58 -13.93
C LEU A 275 -21.24 2.94 -13.45
N VAL A 276 -21.31 3.22 -12.14
CA VAL A 276 -20.64 4.38 -11.54
C VAL A 276 -19.11 4.21 -11.59
N ALA A 277 -18.60 3.00 -11.32
CA ALA A 277 -17.18 2.71 -11.49
C ALA A 277 -16.76 2.84 -12.96
N LEU A 278 -17.54 2.30 -13.90
CA LEU A 278 -17.27 2.45 -15.33
C LEU A 278 -17.27 3.92 -15.76
N TYR A 279 -18.20 4.73 -15.24
CA TYR A 279 -18.19 6.17 -15.46
C TYR A 279 -16.88 6.80 -14.97
N PHE A 280 -16.42 6.54 -13.75
CA PHE A 280 -15.16 7.10 -13.24
C PHE A 280 -13.94 6.65 -14.05
N CYS A 281 -13.95 5.44 -14.58
CA CYS A 281 -12.93 4.95 -15.50
C CYS A 281 -12.92 5.74 -16.83
N CYS A 282 -14.09 6.11 -17.35
CA CYS A 282 -14.19 6.75 -18.66
C CYS A 282 -14.21 8.29 -18.61
N ALA A 283 -14.56 8.90 -17.48
CA ALA A 283 -14.81 10.34 -17.33
C ALA A 283 -13.56 11.21 -17.56
N GLU A 284 -12.37 10.68 -17.28
CA GLU A 284 -11.10 11.32 -17.58
C GLU A 284 -10.43 10.62 -18.75
N ASP A 285 -10.38 11.31 -19.88
CA ASP A 285 -9.65 10.84 -21.06
C ASP A 285 -8.24 11.43 -21.05
N ARG A 286 -7.26 10.55 -20.84
CA ARG A 286 -5.85 10.93 -20.69
C ARG A 286 -5.07 10.44 -21.88
N LEU A 287 -4.15 11.27 -22.35
CA LEU A 287 -3.26 10.95 -23.46
C LEU A 287 -1.86 10.64 -22.94
N ASP A 288 -1.17 9.71 -23.60
CA ASP A 288 0.26 9.49 -23.42
C ASP A 288 1.09 10.61 -24.09
N GLN A 289 2.42 10.52 -23.99
CA GLN A 289 3.33 11.50 -24.60
C GLN A 289 3.27 11.50 -26.14
N GLN A 290 2.73 10.44 -26.74
CA GLN A 290 2.58 10.23 -28.17
C GLN A 290 1.18 10.65 -28.66
N GLY A 291 0.29 11.08 -27.77
CA GLY A 291 -1.08 11.50 -28.08
C GLY A 291 -2.07 10.34 -28.18
N ASN A 292 -1.72 9.12 -27.77
CA ASN A 292 -2.65 8.00 -27.73
C ASN A 292 -3.47 8.02 -26.45
N HIS A 293 -4.72 7.59 -26.54
CA HIS A 293 -5.59 7.40 -25.38
C HIS A 293 -5.03 6.31 -24.48
N LEU A 294 -4.89 6.63 -23.19
CA LEU A 294 -4.50 5.67 -22.17
C LEU A 294 -5.65 4.72 -21.88
N ASP A 295 -5.34 3.44 -21.75
CA ASP A 295 -6.30 2.42 -21.30
C ASP A 295 -6.71 2.71 -19.84
N GLY A 296 -8.01 2.58 -19.56
CA GLY A 296 -8.54 2.63 -18.20
C GLY A 296 -8.67 1.23 -17.62
N GLU A 297 -9.06 1.14 -16.36
CA GLU A 297 -9.41 -0.14 -15.74
C GLU A 297 -10.64 0.00 -14.83
N VAL A 298 -11.41 -1.08 -14.75
CA VAL A 298 -12.39 -1.29 -13.68
C VAL A 298 -11.91 -2.45 -12.83
N ILE A 299 -11.82 -2.19 -11.54
CA ILE A 299 -11.39 -3.13 -10.52
C ILE A 299 -12.65 -3.64 -9.84
N VAL A 300 -12.81 -4.97 -9.81
CA VAL A 300 -13.87 -5.69 -9.13
C VAL A 300 -13.27 -6.32 -7.88
N MET A 301 -13.94 -6.12 -6.74
CA MET A 301 -13.51 -6.65 -5.46
C MET A 301 -14.67 -7.37 -4.79
N SER A 302 -14.46 -8.61 -4.38
CA SER A 302 -15.47 -9.39 -3.65
C SER A 302 -15.04 -9.61 -2.20
N THR A 303 -16.01 -9.66 -1.29
CA THR A 303 -15.80 -9.91 0.13
C THR A 303 -17.04 -10.55 0.73
N LYS A 304 -16.90 -11.20 1.90
CA LYS A 304 -18.07 -11.64 2.67
C LYS A 304 -18.84 -10.45 3.21
N ILE A 305 -20.18 -10.54 3.22
CA ILE A 305 -21.05 -9.53 3.83
C ILE A 305 -20.69 -9.29 5.31
N SER A 306 -20.28 -10.34 6.04
CA SER A 306 -19.85 -10.24 7.43
C SER A 306 -18.57 -9.41 7.64
N ASP A 307 -17.77 -9.23 6.59
CA ASP A 307 -16.54 -8.45 6.63
C ASP A 307 -16.76 -6.96 6.29
N VAL A 308 -17.94 -6.62 5.75
CA VAL A 308 -18.34 -5.22 5.52
C VAL A 308 -18.75 -4.60 6.85
N ARG A 309 -18.04 -3.55 7.25
CA ARG A 309 -18.26 -2.83 8.51
C ARG A 309 -19.07 -1.56 8.30
N PHE A 310 -19.72 -1.14 9.36
CA PHE A 310 -20.48 0.11 9.41
C PHE A 310 -19.76 1.14 10.28
N PHE A 311 -20.17 2.40 10.13
CA PHE A 311 -19.55 3.56 10.79
C PHE A 311 -19.43 3.44 12.33
N ASP A 312 -20.32 2.67 12.97
CA ASP A 312 -20.39 2.48 14.41
C ASP A 312 -19.60 1.25 14.91
N SER A 313 -18.94 0.52 14.02
CA SER A 313 -18.14 -0.66 14.39
C SER A 313 -16.94 -0.30 15.27
N ASP A 314 -16.67 -1.11 16.29
CA ASP A 314 -15.51 -0.96 17.18
C ASP A 314 -14.18 -1.08 16.44
N THR A 315 -14.05 -2.08 15.57
CA THR A 315 -12.88 -2.25 14.69
C THR A 315 -12.68 -1.04 13.79
N VAL A 316 -13.76 -0.40 13.31
CA VAL A 316 -13.67 0.82 12.50
C VAL A 316 -13.11 1.98 13.33
N SER A 317 -13.61 2.17 14.56
CA SER A 317 -13.08 3.18 15.49
C SER A 317 -11.60 2.95 15.81
N CYS A 318 -11.19 1.68 16.03
CA CYS A 318 -9.80 1.31 16.25
C CYS A 318 -8.89 1.78 15.12
N VAL A 319 -9.24 1.46 13.87
CA VAL A 319 -8.41 1.79 12.70
C VAL A 319 -8.49 3.26 12.35
N ALA A 320 -9.68 3.88 12.37
CA ALA A 320 -9.86 5.29 12.03
C ALA A 320 -9.05 6.21 12.96
N ASN A 321 -9.02 5.91 14.27
CA ASN A 321 -8.31 6.73 15.25
C ASN A 321 -6.77 6.59 15.20
N ILE A 322 -6.22 5.62 14.47
CA ILE A 322 -4.76 5.54 14.23
C ILE A 322 -4.26 6.83 13.60
N CYS A 323 -5.07 7.53 12.79
CA CYS A 323 -4.67 8.78 12.15
C CYS A 323 -4.22 9.87 13.13
N LEU A 324 -4.65 9.81 14.40
CA LEU A 324 -4.33 10.77 15.46
C LEU A 324 -3.04 10.46 16.24
N LEU A 325 -2.41 9.32 15.98
CA LEU A 325 -1.11 8.94 16.54
C LEU A 325 0.03 9.56 15.73
N ALA A 326 1.08 10.00 16.41
CA ALA A 326 2.30 10.44 15.74
C ALA A 326 2.94 9.24 15.01
N ASP A 327 3.70 9.51 13.95
CA ASP A 327 4.26 8.44 13.12
C ASP A 327 5.18 7.49 13.90
N LYS A 328 6.03 8.04 14.78
CA LYS A 328 6.88 7.24 15.69
C LYS A 328 6.08 6.35 16.64
N GLU A 329 4.89 6.79 17.05
CA GLU A 329 4.01 5.99 17.92
C GLU A 329 3.38 4.85 17.14
N LYS A 330 3.03 5.09 15.87
CA LYS A 330 2.59 4.02 14.96
C LYS A 330 3.71 3.00 14.78
N GLU A 331 4.95 3.43 14.57
CA GLU A 331 6.08 2.51 14.35
C GLU A 331 6.39 1.64 15.57
N ARG A 332 6.29 2.19 16.79
CA ARG A 332 6.47 1.41 18.03
C ARG A 332 5.31 0.46 18.37
N MET A 333 4.19 0.58 17.66
CA MET A 333 3.01 -0.27 17.86
C MET A 333 3.23 -1.63 17.19
N HIS A 334 3.78 -2.58 17.94
CA HIS A 334 4.03 -3.94 17.49
C HIS A 334 2.76 -4.79 17.60
N THR A 335 2.26 -5.24 16.46
CA THR A 335 0.94 -5.86 16.30
C THR A 335 0.99 -7.39 16.18
N GLY A 336 2.18 -8.00 16.13
CA GLY A 336 2.37 -9.45 16.08
C GLY A 336 2.34 -10.18 17.44
N GLY A 337 2.03 -9.49 18.53
CA GLY A 337 2.07 -10.03 19.90
C GLY A 337 0.71 -10.41 20.49
N ASP A 338 0.73 -10.94 21.71
CA ASP A 338 -0.47 -11.20 22.51
C ASP A 338 -1.26 -9.91 22.77
N TRP A 339 -2.59 -10.00 22.66
CA TRP A 339 -3.47 -8.85 22.78
C TRP A 339 -3.44 -8.23 24.19
N VAL A 340 -3.24 -9.02 25.26
CA VAL A 340 -3.19 -8.48 26.62
C VAL A 340 -1.94 -7.61 26.78
N ALA A 341 -0.77 -8.13 26.39
CA ALA A 341 0.47 -7.36 26.43
C ALA A 341 0.41 -6.10 25.55
N PHE A 342 -0.21 -6.21 24.37
CA PHE A 342 -0.40 -5.09 23.46
C PHE A 342 -1.22 -3.94 24.10
N ASN A 343 -2.32 -4.27 24.77
CA ASN A 343 -3.18 -3.27 25.42
C ASN A 343 -2.49 -2.52 26.57
N GLU A 344 -1.41 -3.08 27.13
CA GLU A 344 -0.62 -2.42 28.17
C GLU A 344 0.41 -1.40 27.65
N THR A 345 0.71 -1.42 26.35
CA THR A 345 1.66 -0.48 25.71
C THR A 345 1.19 0.97 25.79
N ALA A 346 2.13 1.92 25.84
CA ALA A 346 1.82 3.34 25.89
C ALA A 346 1.07 3.81 24.64
N GLU A 347 1.47 3.29 23.47
CA GLU A 347 0.88 3.55 22.17
C GLU A 347 -0.57 3.08 22.11
N CYS A 348 -0.87 1.87 22.58
CA CYS A 348 -2.23 1.33 22.60
C CYS A 348 -3.13 2.09 23.59
N LYS A 349 -2.63 2.42 24.79
CA LYS A 349 -3.35 3.25 25.76
C LYS A 349 -3.70 4.63 25.21
N LYS A 350 -2.79 5.24 24.45
CA LYS A 350 -3.05 6.52 23.77
C LYS A 350 -4.11 6.38 22.68
N LEU A 351 -4.06 5.32 21.87
CA LEU A 351 -5.10 5.02 20.89
C LEU A 351 -6.46 4.83 21.56
N LEU A 352 -6.51 4.08 22.66
CA LEU A 352 -7.71 3.87 23.48
C LEU A 352 -8.30 5.20 23.98
N HIS A 353 -7.49 6.18 24.36
CA HIS A 353 -7.99 7.51 24.71
C HIS A 353 -8.72 8.19 23.55
N PHE A 354 -8.18 8.09 22.33
CA PHE A 354 -8.84 8.66 21.15
C PHE A 354 -10.15 7.94 20.81
N ILE A 355 -10.17 6.61 20.92
CA ILE A 355 -11.40 5.82 20.73
C ILE A 355 -12.43 6.17 21.79
N ARG A 356 -12.04 6.27 23.07
CA ARG A 356 -12.96 6.61 24.17
C ARG A 356 -13.52 8.03 24.09
N ARG A 357 -12.86 8.92 23.37
CA ARG A 357 -13.36 10.27 23.11
C ARG A 357 -14.64 10.23 22.26
N GLU A 358 -14.76 9.30 21.31
CA GLU A 358 -15.98 9.10 20.51
C GLU A 358 -16.89 7.99 21.06
N LYS A 359 -16.33 7.00 21.77
CA LYS A 359 -17.04 5.87 22.39
C LYS A 359 -16.65 5.71 23.86
N PRO A 360 -17.22 6.50 24.80
CA PRO A 360 -16.82 6.45 26.21
C PRO A 360 -16.94 5.08 26.88
N TYR A 361 -17.82 4.23 26.34
CA TYR A 361 -18.08 2.87 26.80
C TYR A 361 -17.10 1.82 26.23
N PHE A 362 -16.15 2.20 25.37
CA PHE A 362 -15.24 1.25 24.72
C PHE A 362 -14.35 0.51 25.74
N GLU A 363 -14.41 -0.81 25.72
CA GLU A 363 -13.61 -1.71 26.55
C GLU A 363 -12.16 -1.78 26.06
N ALA A 364 -11.20 -1.86 26.97
CA ALA A 364 -9.76 -1.92 26.65
C ALA A 364 -9.34 -3.32 26.15
N ARG A 365 -9.94 -3.78 25.05
CA ARG A 365 -9.76 -5.11 24.46
C ARG A 365 -9.39 -5.04 22.98
N LEU A 366 -8.49 -4.12 22.62
CA LEU A 366 -8.09 -3.95 21.23
C LEU A 366 -7.40 -5.22 20.73
N GLN A 367 -7.82 -5.71 19.57
CA GLN A 367 -7.15 -6.81 18.90
C GLN A 367 -6.05 -6.22 17.99
N PRO A 368 -4.77 -6.59 18.17
CA PRO A 368 -3.68 -6.05 17.35
C PRO A 368 -3.90 -6.29 15.85
N ALA A 369 -4.37 -7.48 15.50
CA ALA A 369 -4.64 -7.87 14.12
C ALA A 369 -5.68 -6.97 13.43
N ASP A 370 -6.66 -6.44 14.16
CA ASP A 370 -7.68 -5.53 13.61
C ASP A 370 -7.05 -4.23 13.07
N LEU A 371 -5.94 -3.80 13.67
CA LEU A 371 -5.27 -2.55 13.29
C LEU A 371 -4.56 -2.63 11.95
N GLU A 372 -4.28 -3.84 11.44
CA GLU A 372 -3.57 -4.07 10.18
C GLU A 372 -4.50 -4.39 9.01
N ARG A 373 -5.79 -4.63 9.27
CA ARG A 373 -6.74 -5.07 8.24
C ARG A 373 -7.02 -3.96 7.22
N ILE A 374 -7.26 -4.39 5.99
CA ILE A 374 -8.06 -3.61 5.04
C ILE A 374 -9.50 -4.09 5.20
N MET A 375 -10.44 -3.15 5.34
CA MET A 375 -11.85 -3.48 5.50
C MET A 375 -12.73 -2.58 4.66
N PHE A 376 -13.82 -3.13 4.14
CA PHE A 376 -14.90 -2.32 3.56
C PHE A 376 -15.69 -1.66 4.67
N VAL A 377 -15.96 -0.38 4.51
CA VAL A 377 -16.71 0.43 5.46
C VAL A 377 -17.76 1.25 4.74
N ARG A 378 -18.99 1.20 5.25
CA ARG A 378 -20.06 2.10 4.87
C ARG A 378 -20.14 3.26 5.88
N GLY A 379 -19.86 4.46 5.40
CA GLY A 379 -20.03 5.69 6.16
C GLY A 379 -21.52 6.05 6.33
N ARG A 380 -21.80 7.06 7.17
CA ARG A 380 -23.14 7.65 7.23
C ARG A 380 -23.42 8.40 5.92
N ASN A 381 -24.65 8.30 5.41
CA ASN A 381 -25.10 9.03 4.22
C ASN A 381 -25.38 10.51 4.54
N THR A 382 -24.37 11.24 5.00
CA THR A 382 -24.46 12.66 5.35
C THR A 382 -24.18 13.58 4.15
N ASN A 383 -23.72 13.02 3.03
CA ASN A 383 -23.41 13.75 1.81
C ASN A 383 -24.14 13.13 0.62
N GLU A 384 -24.96 13.93 -0.08
CA GLU A 384 -25.72 13.49 -1.27
C GLU A 384 -24.85 12.86 -2.33
N ARG A 385 -23.59 13.30 -2.46
CA ARG A 385 -22.62 12.72 -3.41
C ARG A 385 -22.36 11.26 -3.10
N ILE A 386 -22.13 10.89 -1.84
CA ILE A 386 -21.83 9.51 -1.44
C ILE A 386 -23.04 8.62 -1.75
N THR A 387 -24.24 9.10 -1.42
CA THR A 387 -25.50 8.41 -1.72
C THR A 387 -25.69 8.19 -3.22
N SER A 388 -25.50 9.22 -4.03
CA SER A 388 -25.66 9.15 -5.50
C SER A 388 -24.68 8.19 -6.18
N GLN A 389 -23.52 7.99 -5.55
CA GLN A 389 -22.46 7.12 -6.05
C GLN A 389 -22.60 5.68 -5.55
N SER A 390 -23.58 5.39 -4.68
CA SER A 390 -23.61 4.14 -3.90
C SER A 390 -22.25 3.87 -3.25
N GLY A 391 -21.68 4.93 -2.68
CA GLY A 391 -20.29 4.97 -2.23
C GLY A 391 -20.07 4.18 -0.95
N ALA A 392 -18.97 3.44 -0.92
CA ALA A 392 -18.37 2.84 0.27
C ALA A 392 -16.86 3.13 0.25
N PHE A 393 -16.15 2.70 1.29
CA PHE A 393 -14.72 2.95 1.41
C PHE A 393 -13.99 1.67 1.75
N LEU A 394 -12.82 1.46 1.14
CA LEU A 394 -11.81 0.60 1.74
C LEU A 394 -11.02 1.42 2.74
N MET A 395 -11.02 1.01 4.00
CA MET A 395 -10.22 1.62 5.05
C MET A 395 -8.98 0.78 5.31
N PHE A 396 -7.82 1.42 5.24
CA PHE A 396 -6.53 0.77 5.41
C PHE A 396 -6.01 0.97 6.84
N GLY A 397 -5.62 -0.14 7.44
CA GLY A 397 -4.94 -0.23 8.71
C GLY A 397 -3.49 0.28 8.68
N LYS A 398 -2.82 0.13 9.82
CA LYS A 398 -1.38 0.27 9.94
C LYS A 398 -0.74 -0.93 9.23
N ASP A 399 0.21 -0.66 8.33
CA ASP A 399 0.99 -1.71 7.66
C ASP A 399 0.11 -2.80 7.05
N SER A 400 -0.99 -2.39 6.40
CA SER A 400 -1.85 -3.34 5.70
C SER A 400 -1.16 -3.95 4.49
N VAL A 401 -1.32 -5.27 4.32
CA VAL A 401 -0.93 -5.97 3.09
C VAL A 401 -1.78 -5.44 1.94
N LEU A 402 -1.14 -4.75 0.99
CA LEU A 402 -1.82 -4.12 -0.13
C LEU A 402 -2.47 -5.18 -1.03
N PRO A 403 -3.64 -4.90 -1.63
CA PRO A 403 -4.31 -5.88 -2.51
C PRO A 403 -3.46 -6.29 -3.71
N GLU A 404 -2.61 -5.38 -4.18
CA GLU A 404 -1.69 -5.60 -5.31
C GLU A 404 -0.63 -6.67 -5.05
N THR A 405 -0.40 -7.09 -3.79
CA THR A 405 0.51 -8.20 -3.52
C THR A 405 -0.06 -9.53 -4.02
N GLY A 406 -1.39 -9.65 -4.15
CA GLY A 406 -2.10 -10.89 -4.45
C GLY A 406 -2.43 -11.73 -3.22
N PHE A 407 -2.08 -11.27 -2.01
CA PHE A 407 -2.22 -12.03 -0.75
C PHE A 407 -3.00 -11.27 0.32
N SER A 408 -3.69 -10.20 -0.06
CA SER A 408 -4.67 -9.58 0.84
C SER A 408 -5.90 -10.48 0.98
N SER A 409 -6.71 -10.25 2.00
CA SER A 409 -8.02 -10.93 2.15
C SER A 409 -9.06 -10.55 1.09
N LEU A 410 -8.71 -9.67 0.15
CA LEU A 410 -9.58 -9.18 -0.90
C LEU A 410 -9.30 -9.96 -2.18
N ASP A 411 -10.33 -10.60 -2.74
CA ASP A 411 -10.28 -11.12 -4.10
C ASP A 411 -10.47 -9.93 -5.07
N VAL A 412 -9.49 -9.73 -5.96
CA VAL A 412 -9.42 -8.57 -6.84
C VAL A 412 -9.27 -9.03 -8.28
N GLN A 413 -10.23 -8.64 -9.12
CA GLN A 413 -10.19 -8.85 -10.56
C GLN A 413 -10.09 -7.50 -11.26
N ARG A 414 -9.32 -7.44 -12.35
CA ARG A 414 -9.08 -6.21 -13.12
C ARG A 414 -9.56 -6.38 -14.54
N ILE A 415 -10.25 -5.38 -15.06
CA ILE A 415 -10.80 -5.33 -16.41
C ILE A 415 -10.21 -4.12 -17.11
N THR A 416 -9.61 -4.31 -18.29
CA THR A 416 -9.10 -3.21 -19.10
C THR A 416 -10.23 -2.59 -19.90
N ILE A 417 -10.38 -1.26 -19.83
CA ILE A 417 -11.43 -0.50 -20.51
C ILE A 417 -10.84 0.36 -21.61
N ARG A 418 -11.35 0.17 -22.83
CA ARG A 418 -11.04 0.94 -24.04
C ARG A 418 -12.28 1.68 -24.55
N ASN A 419 -12.10 2.51 -25.58
CA ASN A 419 -13.20 3.25 -26.22
C ASN A 419 -14.07 4.04 -25.20
N LYS A 420 -13.40 4.70 -24.25
CA LYS A 420 -14.02 5.42 -23.13
C LYS A 420 -15.08 6.43 -23.59
N ALA A 421 -14.83 7.14 -24.68
CA ALA A 421 -15.77 8.11 -25.25
C ALA A 421 -17.05 7.45 -25.80
N GLY A 422 -16.96 6.24 -26.37
CA GLY A 422 -18.12 5.45 -26.77
C GLY A 422 -18.96 5.05 -25.56
N ILE A 423 -18.29 4.49 -24.54
CA ILE A 423 -18.93 4.03 -23.31
C ILE A 423 -19.62 5.19 -22.56
N LEU A 424 -18.99 6.37 -22.45
CA LEU A 424 -19.62 7.53 -21.82
C LEU A 424 -20.91 7.96 -22.52
N ARG A 425 -20.97 7.89 -23.86
CA ARG A 425 -22.18 8.21 -24.60
C ARG A 425 -23.31 7.22 -24.30
N ASP A 426 -22.99 5.95 -24.14
CA ASP A 426 -23.99 4.93 -23.79
C ASP A 426 -24.43 5.03 -22.33
N LEU A 427 -23.51 5.30 -21.39
CA LEU A 427 -23.82 5.58 -19.99
C LEU A 427 -24.75 6.80 -19.85
N ALA A 428 -24.54 7.85 -20.64
CA ALA A 428 -25.40 9.03 -20.64
C ALA A 428 -26.85 8.70 -21.04
N LYS A 429 -27.08 7.72 -21.93
CA LYS A 429 -28.44 7.24 -22.28
C LYS A 429 -29.14 6.57 -21.10
N LEU A 430 -28.37 6.01 -20.16
CA LEU A 430 -28.87 5.43 -18.91
C LEU A 430 -28.92 6.46 -17.75
N ASN A 431 -28.77 7.75 -18.06
CA ASN A 431 -28.73 8.86 -17.09
C ASN A 431 -27.55 8.78 -16.10
N ILE A 432 -26.45 8.15 -16.49
CA ILE A 432 -25.21 8.08 -15.71
C ILE A 432 -24.24 9.11 -16.29
N LYS A 433 -24.14 10.26 -15.61
CA LYS A 433 -23.42 11.45 -16.08
C LYS A 433 -22.94 12.30 -14.91
N SER A 434 -22.14 13.32 -15.20
CA SER A 434 -21.52 14.16 -14.16
C SER A 434 -22.55 14.75 -13.20
N SER A 435 -23.66 15.31 -13.69
CA SER A 435 -24.68 15.92 -12.84
C SER A 435 -25.42 14.93 -11.92
N THR A 436 -25.52 13.66 -12.30
CA THR A 436 -26.20 12.63 -11.48
C THR A 436 -25.26 11.99 -10.48
N ILE A 437 -23.96 11.94 -10.79
CA ILE A 437 -22.91 11.39 -9.92
C ILE A 437 -22.37 12.42 -8.92
N TYR A 438 -22.42 13.70 -9.27
CA TYR A 438 -21.99 14.81 -8.42
C TYR A 438 -23.17 15.78 -8.25
N PRO A 439 -24.12 15.46 -7.36
CA PRO A 439 -25.22 16.34 -7.04
C PRO A 439 -24.66 17.65 -6.47
N GLY A 440 -24.78 18.72 -7.25
CA GLY A 440 -24.23 20.02 -6.95
C GLY A 440 -24.57 21.02 -8.05
N ILE A 441 -24.95 22.23 -7.66
CA ILE A 441 -25.39 23.27 -8.60
C ILE A 441 -24.28 23.59 -9.61
N GLU A 442 -23.02 23.64 -9.16
CA GLU A 442 -21.87 24.00 -9.99
C GLU A 442 -21.64 23.02 -11.14
N LYS A 443 -21.55 21.71 -10.86
CA LYS A 443 -21.35 20.70 -11.90
C LYS A 443 -22.55 20.56 -12.83
N THR A 444 -23.76 20.69 -12.28
CA THR A 444 -24.99 20.66 -13.07
C THR A 444 -25.06 21.86 -14.02
N SER A 445 -24.71 23.05 -13.55
CA SER A 445 -24.70 24.28 -14.36
C SER A 445 -23.66 24.23 -15.47
N ALA A 446 -22.45 23.74 -15.18
CA ALA A 446 -21.39 23.57 -16.18
C ALA A 446 -21.78 22.57 -17.29
N GLU A 447 -22.45 21.47 -16.93
CA GLU A 447 -22.94 20.48 -17.91
C GLU A 447 -24.05 21.07 -18.80
N ILE A 448 -25.00 21.80 -18.22
CA ILE A 448 -26.08 22.47 -18.97
C ILE A 448 -25.48 23.46 -19.98
N ALA A 449 -24.53 24.30 -19.55
CA ALA A 449 -23.85 25.25 -20.44
C ALA A 449 -23.17 24.55 -21.63
N LYS A 450 -22.37 23.51 -21.35
CA LYS A 450 -21.67 22.74 -22.39
C LYS A 450 -22.63 22.07 -23.38
N LYS A 451 -23.77 21.56 -22.91
CA LYS A 451 -24.80 20.94 -23.76
C LYS A 451 -25.40 21.94 -24.75
N HIS A 452 -25.60 23.19 -24.33
CA HIS A 452 -26.18 24.23 -25.18
C HIS A 452 -25.17 24.89 -26.12
N GLU A 453 -23.87 24.90 -25.80
CA GLU A 453 -22.80 25.28 -26.75
C GLU A 453 -22.69 24.29 -27.92
N LEU A 454 -22.69 22.98 -27.64
CA LEU A 454 -22.58 21.93 -28.65
C LEU A 454 -23.81 21.80 -29.57
N ALA A 455 -24.96 22.36 -29.16
CA ALA A 455 -26.18 22.37 -29.97
C ALA A 455 -26.29 23.59 -30.90
N MET A 456 -25.39 24.57 -30.76
CA MET A 456 -25.36 25.80 -31.56
C MET A 456 -24.26 25.83 -32.64
N GLY A 457 -23.45 24.77 -32.75
CA GLY A 457 -22.53 24.52 -33.87
C GLY A 457 -22.96 23.27 -34.64
#